data_AF-A0A194S3I6-F1
#
_entry.id   AF-A0A194S3I6-F1
#
_cell.length_a   1.000
_cell.length_b   1.000
_cell.length_c   1.000
_cell.angle_alpha   90.00
_cell.angle_beta   90.00
_cell.angle_gamma   90.00
#
_symmetry.space_group_name_H-M   'P 1'
#
loop_
_entity.id
_entity.type
_entity.pdbx_description
1 polymer ?
#
loop_
_entity_poly.entity_id
_entity_poly.type
_entity_poly.pdbx_seq_one_letter_code
_entity_poly.pdbx_strand_id
1 'polypeptide(L)'
;MKKYHATLSRRQSTLLARLRLDFAGLAAHLHRIQRDPTGLCECGEEETRAHFLLACPLYAAPRAALVRATGKDAMPPLATLLTDLALARSVLKFVNDTGRFPRLHRAVKDSAGTVKQGV
;
A
#
# COMPACT_ATOMS: atom_id res chain seq x y z
N MET A 1 11.51 -0.86 -21.32
CA MET A 1 10.67 -0.28 -20.24
C MET A 1 9.58 -1.29 -19.84
N LYS A 2 9.64 -1.89 -18.64
CA LYS A 2 8.55 -2.74 -18.13
C LYS A 2 7.33 -1.86 -17.84
N LYS A 3 6.23 -2.05 -18.58
CA LYS A 3 5.02 -1.23 -18.47
C LYS A 3 4.37 -1.43 -17.12
N TYR A 4 4.32 -0.36 -16.33
CA TYR A 4 3.66 -0.24 -15.02
C TYR A 4 2.21 -0.79 -15.00
N HIS A 5 1.52 -0.68 -16.13
CA HIS A 5 0.09 -0.96 -16.28
C HIS A 5 -0.24 -2.33 -16.88
N ALA A 6 0.75 -3.12 -17.30
CA ALA A 6 0.46 -4.42 -17.92
C ALA A 6 -0.01 -5.48 -16.92
N THR A 7 0.29 -5.28 -15.63
CA THR A 7 0.08 -6.26 -14.56
C THR A 7 -0.78 -5.76 -13.40
N LEU A 8 -1.06 -4.45 -13.35
CA LEU A 8 -1.85 -3.81 -12.30
C LEU A 8 -3.11 -3.20 -12.89
N SER A 9 -4.23 -3.32 -12.18
CA SER A 9 -5.45 -2.63 -12.56
C SER A 9 -5.26 -1.11 -12.51
N ARG A 10 -6.13 -0.36 -13.21
CA ARG A 10 -6.13 1.12 -13.15
C ARG A 10 -6.19 1.62 -11.70
N ARG A 11 -7.01 0.99 -10.85
CA ARG A 11 -7.17 1.37 -9.45
C ARG A 11 -5.90 1.15 -8.64
N GLN A 12 -5.25 0.01 -8.83
CA GLN A 12 -3.96 -0.31 -8.20
C GLN A 12 -2.86 0.68 -8.61
N SER A 13 -2.81 1.00 -9.91
CA SER A 13 -1.88 2.01 -10.44
C SER A 13 -2.12 3.39 -9.81
N THR A 14 -3.39 3.82 -9.72
CA THR A 14 -3.76 5.09 -9.09
C THR A 14 -3.41 5.12 -7.61
N LEU A 15 -3.65 4.04 -6.87
CA LEU A 15 -3.32 3.95 -5.45
C LEU A 15 -1.81 4.06 -5.23
N LEU A 16 -1.01 3.31 -5.98
CA LEU A 16 0.44 3.37 -5.84
C LEU A 16 0.99 4.74 -6.26
N ALA A 17 0.42 5.38 -7.29
CA ALA A 17 0.75 6.76 -7.65
C ALA A 17 0.39 7.75 -6.53
N ARG A 18 -0.79 7.61 -5.91
CA ARG A 18 -1.19 8.46 -4.76
C ARG A 18 -0.27 8.27 -3.56
N LEU A 19 0.14 7.05 -3.25
CA LEU A 19 1.15 6.78 -2.21
C LEU A 19 2.50 7.40 -2.55
N ARG A 20 2.95 7.34 -3.80
CA ARG A 20 4.20 7.99 -4.24
C ARG A 20 4.17 9.50 -4.12
N LEU A 21 3.01 10.11 -4.35
CA LEU A 21 2.86 11.55 -4.34
C LEU A 21 2.43 12.11 -2.96
N ASP A 22 2.24 11.26 -1.94
CA ASP A 22 1.70 11.67 -0.63
C ASP A 22 0.22 12.12 -0.65
N PHE A 23 -0.53 11.72 -1.68
CA PHE A 23 -1.95 12.03 -1.88
C PHE A 23 -2.86 10.84 -1.56
N ALA A 24 -2.39 9.87 -0.77
CA ALA A 24 -3.17 8.67 -0.46
C ALA A 24 -4.38 8.95 0.43
N GLY A 25 -4.44 10.12 1.07
CA GLY A 25 -5.47 10.42 2.07
C GLY A 25 -5.10 9.93 3.46
N LEU A 26 -3.80 9.89 3.78
CA LEU A 26 -3.34 9.76 5.15
C LEU A 26 -3.59 11.07 5.92
N ALA A 27 -3.85 10.96 7.22
CA ALA A 27 -4.32 12.06 8.06
C ALA A 27 -3.36 13.25 8.01
N ALA A 28 -2.04 13.05 8.05
CA ALA A 28 -1.07 14.15 7.99
C ALA A 28 -1.24 15.02 6.72
N HIS A 29 -1.42 14.38 5.56
CA HIS A 29 -1.70 15.08 4.31
C HIS A 29 -3.06 15.77 4.35
N LEU A 30 -4.09 15.07 4.83
CA LEU A 30 -5.44 15.62 4.94
C LEU A 30 -5.50 16.83 5.87
N HIS A 31 -4.74 16.82 6.97
CA HIS A 31 -4.64 17.92 7.90
C HIS A 31 -4.02 19.16 7.26
N ARG A 32 -2.94 18.97 6.49
CA ARG A 32 -2.31 20.05 5.72
C ARG A 32 -3.26 20.76 4.76
N ILE A 33 -4.27 20.04 4.24
CA ILE A 33 -5.31 20.61 3.36
C ILE A 33 -6.63 20.89 4.10
N GLN A 34 -6.62 20.91 5.43
CA GLN A 34 -7.77 21.21 6.30
C GLN A 34 -8.96 20.25 6.12
N ARG A 35 -8.66 18.98 5.83
CA ARG A 35 -9.64 17.88 5.66
C ARG A 35 -9.60 16.84 6.77
N ASP A 36 -8.60 16.90 7.65
CA ASP A 36 -8.52 16.12 8.89
C ASP A 36 -8.23 17.07 10.06
N PRO A 37 -8.93 16.94 11.20
CA PRO A 37 -8.77 17.87 12.31
C PRO A 37 -7.41 17.76 13.01
N THR A 38 -6.76 16.60 12.98
CA THR A 38 -5.59 16.33 13.84
C THR A 38 -4.33 15.96 13.08
N GLY A 39 -4.46 15.31 11.92
CA GLY A 39 -3.33 14.74 11.19
C GLY A 39 -2.78 13.45 11.81
N LEU A 40 -3.42 12.93 12.85
CA LEU A 40 -2.93 11.81 13.62
C LEU A 40 -3.51 10.49 13.15
N CYS A 41 -2.70 9.44 13.28
CA CYS A 41 -3.15 8.07 13.21
C CYS A 41 -3.88 7.71 14.50
N GLU A 42 -4.71 6.67 14.47
CA GLU A 42 -5.40 6.14 15.67
C GLU A 42 -4.41 5.68 16.76
N CYS A 43 -3.14 5.42 16.41
CA CYS A 43 -2.10 5.12 17.38
C CYS A 43 -1.51 6.35 18.09
N GLY A 44 -1.96 7.57 17.74
CA GLY A 44 -1.53 8.83 18.37
C GLY A 44 -0.36 9.55 17.69
N GLU A 45 0.28 8.95 16.70
CA GLU A 45 1.40 9.54 15.95
C GLU A 45 0.93 10.23 14.67
N GLU A 46 1.73 11.16 14.13
CA GLU A 46 1.41 11.78 12.84
C GLU A 46 1.33 10.74 11.71
N GLU A 47 0.19 10.69 11.01
CA GLU A 47 -0.04 9.66 9.98
C GLU A 47 0.66 10.02 8.66
N THR A 48 1.98 9.90 8.64
CA THR A 48 2.80 10.04 7.43
C THR A 48 2.91 8.72 6.67
N ARG A 49 3.41 8.76 5.42
CA ARG A 49 3.71 7.52 4.66
C ARG A 49 4.75 6.65 5.34
N ALA A 50 5.77 7.27 5.94
CA ALA A 50 6.80 6.57 6.70
C ALA A 50 6.17 5.88 7.91
N HIS A 51 5.33 6.59 8.66
CA HIS A 51 4.58 6.01 9.76
C HIS A 51 3.73 4.81 9.29
N PHE A 52 2.88 5.01 8.28
CA PHE A 52 2.00 3.98 7.75
C PHE A 52 2.75 2.71 7.28
N LEU A 53 3.76 2.86 6.41
CA LEU A 53 4.47 1.75 5.77
C LEU A 53 5.61 1.14 6.58
N LEU A 54 6.19 1.87 7.53
CA LEU A 54 7.37 1.41 8.26
C LEU A 54 7.19 1.27 9.78
N ALA A 55 6.35 2.08 10.44
CA ALA A 55 6.39 2.21 11.91
C ALA A 55 5.09 1.91 12.67
N CYS A 56 3.92 2.17 12.09
CA CYS A 56 2.64 2.13 12.80
C CYS A 56 2.38 0.79 13.50
N PRO A 57 2.16 0.76 14.83
CA PRO A 57 1.95 -0.49 15.55
C PRO A 57 0.65 -1.20 15.12
N LEU A 58 -0.38 -0.45 14.72
CA LEU A 58 -1.66 -1.01 14.25
C LEU A 58 -1.52 -1.89 13.01
N TYR A 59 -0.47 -1.65 12.21
CA TYR A 59 -0.20 -2.39 10.98
C TYR A 59 0.99 -3.35 11.11
N ALA A 60 1.38 -3.75 12.33
CA ALA A 60 2.51 -4.66 12.54
C ALA A 60 2.35 -6.02 11.84
N ALA A 61 1.15 -6.63 11.92
CA ALA A 61 0.87 -7.92 11.28
C ALA A 61 0.96 -7.86 9.74
N PRO A 62 0.27 -6.94 9.02
CA PRO A 62 0.44 -6.82 7.58
C PRO A 62 1.86 -6.39 7.19
N ARG A 63 2.55 -5.60 8.02
CA ARG A 63 3.95 -5.21 7.79
C ARG A 63 4.89 -6.41 7.82
N ALA A 64 4.71 -7.33 8.77
CA ALA A 64 5.47 -8.58 8.82
C ALA A 64 5.25 -9.43 7.56
N ALA A 65 4.03 -9.47 7.04
CA ALA A 65 3.74 -10.13 5.75
C ALA A 65 4.43 -9.44 4.57
N LEU A 66 4.48 -8.10 4.57
CA LEU A 66 5.20 -7.32 3.55
C LEU A 66 6.71 -7.61 3.57
N VAL A 67 7.34 -7.65 4.75
CA VAL A 67 8.77 -7.99 4.88
C VAL A 67 9.04 -9.38 4.30
N ARG A 68 8.26 -10.39 4.70
CA ARG A 68 8.38 -11.75 4.14
C ARG A 68 8.25 -11.77 2.61
N ALA A 69 7.33 -10.99 2.06
CA ALA A 69 7.12 -10.90 0.61
C ALA A 69 8.27 -10.19 -0.13
N THR A 70 9.15 -9.47 0.58
CA THR A 70 10.35 -8.86 -0.01
C THR A 70 11.53 -9.84 -0.10
N GLY A 71 11.46 -10.98 0.60
CA GLY A 71 12.56 -11.94 0.69
C GLY A 71 13.78 -11.43 1.47
N LYS A 72 13.58 -10.43 2.33
CA LYS A 72 14.64 -9.80 3.14
C LYS A 72 14.33 -9.96 4.63
N ASP A 73 15.37 -9.89 5.45
CA ASP A 73 15.26 -9.94 6.91
C ASP A 73 14.71 -8.62 7.49
N ALA A 74 14.82 -7.53 6.73
CA ALA A 74 14.38 -6.20 7.14
C ALA A 74 13.55 -5.51 6.05
N MET A 75 12.71 -4.58 6.49
CA MET A 75 11.91 -3.76 5.59
C MET A 75 12.81 -2.90 4.69
N PRO A 76 12.61 -2.90 3.36
CA PRO A 76 13.32 -1.98 2.47
C PRO A 76 13.02 -0.51 2.80
N PRO A 77 13.90 0.42 2.39
CA PRO A 77 13.64 1.85 2.51
C PRO A 77 12.32 2.25 1.84
N LEU A 78 11.66 3.29 2.37
CA LEU A 78 10.39 3.80 1.84
C LEU A 78 10.44 4.07 0.33
N ALA A 79 11.53 4.67 -0.15
CA ALA A 79 11.73 4.95 -1.57
C ALA A 79 11.74 3.68 -2.42
N THR A 80 12.38 2.60 -1.95
CA THR A 80 12.42 1.31 -2.64
C THR A 80 11.04 0.66 -2.67
N LEU A 81 10.33 0.62 -1.54
CA LEU A 81 8.97 0.09 -1.46
C LEU A 81 8.02 0.76 -2.45
N LEU A 82 8.15 2.09 -2.60
CA LEU A 82 7.26 2.85 -3.45
C LEU A 82 7.68 2.82 -4.93
N THR A 83 8.96 2.71 -5.27
CA THR A 83 9.44 2.81 -6.66
C THR A 83 9.60 1.47 -7.37
N ASP A 84 9.98 0.41 -6.65
CA ASP A 84 10.24 -0.91 -7.23
C ASP A 84 8.96 -1.61 -7.70
N LEU A 85 8.94 -2.01 -8.97
CA LEU A 85 7.82 -2.72 -9.59
C LEU A 85 7.67 -4.15 -9.09
N ALA A 86 8.76 -4.78 -8.66
CA ALA A 86 8.70 -6.13 -8.08
C ALA A 86 7.94 -6.11 -6.75
N LEU A 87 8.04 -5.01 -5.99
CA LEU A 87 7.41 -4.85 -4.67
C LEU A 87 6.00 -4.25 -4.76
N ALA A 88 5.62 -3.68 -5.90
CA ALA A 88 4.34 -2.98 -6.08
C ALA A 88 3.12 -3.83 -5.66
N ARG A 89 3.08 -5.11 -6.03
CA ARG A 89 1.98 -6.01 -5.64
C ARG A 89 1.98 -6.27 -4.13
N SER A 90 3.14 -6.49 -3.53
CA SER A 90 3.29 -6.72 -2.09
C SER A 90 2.85 -5.48 -1.29
N VAL A 91 3.22 -4.28 -1.74
CA VAL A 91 2.76 -3.02 -1.14
C VAL A 91 1.25 -2.86 -1.27
N LEU A 92 0.68 -3.13 -2.44
CA LEU A 92 -0.78 -3.07 -2.62
C LEU A 92 -1.52 -4.10 -1.74
N LYS A 93 -0.96 -5.30 -1.56
CA LYS A 93 -1.49 -6.29 -0.64
C LYS A 93 -1.44 -5.79 0.80
N PHE A 94 -0.31 -5.22 1.25
CA PHE A 94 -0.20 -4.57 2.56
C PHE A 94 -1.30 -3.53 2.76
N VAL A 95 -1.46 -2.61 1.79
CA VAL A 95 -2.48 -1.56 1.85
C VAL A 95 -3.88 -2.15 1.94
N ASN A 96 -4.16 -3.24 1.21
CA ASN A 96 -5.43 -3.94 1.28
C ASN A 96 -5.67 -4.57 2.66
N ASP A 97 -4.68 -5.29 3.18
CA ASP A 97 -4.74 -5.99 4.47
C ASP A 97 -4.89 -5.02 5.66
N THR A 98 -4.43 -3.77 5.51
CA THR A 98 -4.62 -2.74 6.54
C THR A 98 -6.05 -2.24 6.69
N GLY A 99 -6.92 -2.45 5.68
CA GLY A 99 -8.29 -1.90 5.66
C GLY A 99 -8.39 -0.36 5.62
N ARG A 100 -7.27 0.37 5.67
CA ARG A 100 -7.22 1.83 5.82
C ARG A 100 -7.89 2.61 4.70
N PHE A 101 -7.97 2.04 3.50
CA PHE A 101 -8.56 2.65 2.31
C PHE A 101 -9.79 1.88 1.81
N PRO A 102 -10.93 1.90 2.53
CA PRO A 102 -12.10 1.07 2.21
C PRO A 102 -12.71 1.39 0.84
N ARG A 103 -12.62 2.64 0.37
CA ARG A 103 -13.09 3.03 -0.98
C ARG A 103 -12.21 2.49 -2.11
N LEU A 104 -11.00 2.04 -1.81
CA LEU A 104 -10.05 1.48 -2.78
C LEU A 104 -10.05 -0.07 -2.76
N HIS A 105 -10.69 -0.69 -1.75
CA HIS A 105 -10.79 -2.14 -1.51
C HIS A 105 -11.73 -2.89 -2.47
N ARG A 106 -12.73 -2.24 -3.09
CA ARG A 106 -13.83 -2.93 -3.81
C ARG A 106 -13.45 -3.58 -5.16
N ALA A 107 -12.18 -3.93 -5.40
CA ALA A 107 -11.76 -4.73 -6.57
C ALA A 107 -10.38 -5.41 -6.41
N VAL A 108 -10.07 -6.00 -5.24
CA VAL A 108 -9.01 -7.01 -5.15
C VAL A 108 -9.69 -8.36 -4.93
N LYS A 109 -10.34 -8.89 -5.97
CA LYS A 109 -10.58 -10.33 -6.06
C LYS A 109 -9.37 -10.93 -6.75
N ASP A 110 -8.79 -11.93 -6.10
CA ASP A 110 -7.55 -12.59 -6.44
C ASP A 110 -7.48 -12.97 -7.93
N SER A 111 -6.49 -12.44 -8.62
CA SER A 111 -6.03 -13.03 -9.88
C SER A 111 -4.95 -14.06 -9.56
N ALA A 112 -5.35 -15.13 -8.90
CA ALA A 112 -4.56 -16.35 -8.73
C ALA A 112 -5.53 -17.53 -8.84
N GLY A 113 -5.53 -18.23 -9.98
CA GLY A 113 -6.43 -19.37 -10.20
C GLY A 113 -6.53 -19.86 -11.65
N THR A 114 -5.44 -20.48 -12.11
CA THR A 114 -5.44 -21.74 -12.89
C THR A 114 -6.16 -21.81 -14.26
N VAL A 115 -5.36 -21.93 -15.31
CA VAL A 115 -5.64 -22.72 -16.52
C VAL A 115 -6.22 -24.08 -16.14
N LYS A 116 -7.41 -24.45 -16.64
CA LYS A 116 -7.71 -25.74 -17.32
C LYS A 116 -9.12 -25.68 -17.92
N GLN A 117 -9.23 -25.95 -19.21
CA GLN A 117 -10.32 -26.77 -19.74
C GLN A 117 -9.86 -27.39 -21.06
N GLY A 118 -9.37 -28.62 -20.96
CA GLY A 118 -9.62 -29.62 -21.98
C GLY A 118 -10.79 -30.47 -21.47
N VAL A 119 -11.78 -30.70 -22.33
CA VAL A 119 -12.05 -31.93 -23.08
C VAL A 119 -12.87 -31.51 -24.29
#